data_AF-A0A7C6E9C4-F1
#
_entry.id   AF-A0A7C6E9C4-F1
#
_cell.length_a   1.000
_cell.length_b   1.000
_cell.length_c   1.000
_cell.angle_alpha   90.00
_cell.angle_beta   90.00
_cell.angle_gamma   90.00
#
_symmetry.space_group_name_H-M   'P 1'
#
loop_
_entity.id
_entity.type
_entity.pdbx_description
1 polymer ?
#
loop_
_entity_poly.entity_id
_entity_poly.type
_entity_poly.pdbx_seq_one_letter_code
_entity_poly.pdbx_strand_id
1 'polypeptide(L)'
;MPISQRTPSRWFNIDAGFERDPARQLAWNIRQFPSRLTGLRAKGLNVWNLSGVKYFRLGERLRVQLRSEWLNAMNHTHLASPNTSPTSPLFGTVTSAPGYPRQIYFGLKLTF
;
A
#
# COMPACT_ATOMS: atom_id res chain seq x y z
N MET A 1 -18.67 -0.42 9.69
CA MET A 1 -17.64 0.33 10.44
C MET A 1 -17.26 1.60 9.69
N PRO A 2 -17.43 2.78 10.33
CA PRO A 2 -17.03 4.07 9.78
C PRO A 2 -15.54 4.12 9.42
N ILE A 3 -15.17 4.95 8.43
CA ILE A 3 -13.77 5.06 7.98
C ILE A 3 -12.84 5.66 9.05
N SER A 4 -13.36 6.55 9.89
CA SER A 4 -12.64 7.20 10.99
C SER A 4 -12.21 6.23 12.10
N GLN A 5 -12.83 5.05 12.16
CA GLN A 5 -12.53 4.02 13.15
C GLN A 5 -11.65 2.90 12.59
N ARG A 6 -11.29 2.95 11.30
CA ARG A 6 -10.44 1.94 10.66
C ARG A 6 -8.97 2.18 11.00
N THR A 7 -8.31 1.15 11.47
CA THR A 7 -6.87 1.12 11.70
C THR A 7 -6.26 -0.08 10.98
N PRO A 8 -4.93 -0.12 10.77
CA PRO A 8 -4.27 -1.32 10.25
C PRO A 8 -4.55 -2.57 11.11
N SER A 9 -4.71 -2.41 12.43
CA SER A 9 -5.07 -3.49 13.35
C SER A 9 -6.55 -3.87 13.36
N ARG A 10 -7.44 -3.04 12.78
CA ARG A 10 -8.88 -3.31 12.68
C ARG A 10 -9.44 -2.60 11.45
N TRP A 11 -9.39 -3.29 10.31
CA TRP A 11 -9.74 -2.73 9.00
C TRP A 11 -11.25 -2.74 8.72
N PHE A 12 -11.96 -3.74 9.24
CA PHE A 12 -13.41 -3.85 9.15
C PHE A 12 -13.98 -4.41 10.46
N ASN A 13 -15.32 -4.39 10.59
CA ASN A 13 -15.97 -4.92 11.78
C ASN A 13 -15.84 -6.44 11.81
N ILE A 14 -14.97 -6.98 12.68
CA ILE A 14 -14.77 -8.41 12.89
C ILE A 14 -15.81 -9.04 13.82
N ASP A 15 -16.62 -8.23 14.51
CA ASP A 15 -17.63 -8.66 15.48
C ASP A 15 -19.03 -8.74 14.84
N ALA A 16 -19.10 -8.81 13.51
CA ALA A 16 -20.35 -8.85 12.75
C ALA A 16 -20.99 -10.26 12.69
N GLY A 17 -20.73 -11.11 13.69
CA GLY A 17 -21.27 -12.48 13.75
C GLY A 17 -20.56 -13.50 12.87
N PHE A 18 -19.28 -13.26 12.51
CA PHE A 18 -18.49 -14.25 11.79
C PHE A 18 -18.17 -15.45 12.69
N GLU A 19 -18.38 -16.67 12.18
CA GLU A 19 -17.88 -17.89 12.83
C GLU A 19 -16.37 -17.99 12.58
N ARG A 20 -15.60 -17.94 13.67
CA ARG A 20 -14.12 -17.83 13.66
C ARG A 20 -13.44 -19.03 14.31
N ASP A 21 -14.21 -19.91 14.95
CA ASP A 21 -13.70 -21.16 15.52
C ASP A 21 -13.31 -22.13 14.39
N PRO A 22 -12.03 -22.50 14.25
CA PRO A 22 -11.60 -23.47 13.24
C PRO A 22 -12.29 -24.83 13.38
N ALA A 23 -12.66 -25.24 14.60
CA ALA A 23 -13.35 -26.52 14.84
C ALA A 23 -14.78 -26.54 14.29
N ARG A 24 -15.37 -25.36 14.07
CA ARG A 24 -16.73 -25.20 13.51
C ARG A 24 -16.75 -24.97 12.00
N GLN A 25 -15.58 -24.94 11.35
CA GLN A 25 -15.45 -24.91 9.90
C GLN A 25 -15.52 -26.34 9.33
N LEU A 26 -16.70 -26.95 9.39
CA LEU A 26 -16.93 -28.32 8.94
C LEU A 26 -16.66 -28.48 7.43
N ALA A 27 -16.22 -29.68 7.00
CA ALA A 27 -16.01 -29.98 5.59
C ALA A 27 -17.33 -30.08 4.78
N TRP A 28 -18.41 -30.49 5.46
CA TRP A 28 -19.73 -30.72 4.87
C TRP A 28 -20.80 -29.98 5.67
N ASN A 29 -21.00 -28.70 5.36
CA ASN A 29 -22.07 -27.88 5.92
C ASN A 29 -22.50 -26.80 4.94
N ILE A 30 -23.67 -26.21 5.20
CA ILE A 30 -24.12 -25.02 4.48
C ILE A 30 -23.18 -23.87 4.85
N ARG A 31 -22.42 -23.39 3.87
CA ARG A 31 -21.51 -22.25 4.05
C ARG A 31 -22.31 -20.96 4.18
N GLN A 32 -22.35 -20.42 5.41
CA GLN A 32 -22.96 -19.12 5.71
C GLN A 32 -21.99 -17.95 5.46
N PHE A 33 -20.67 -18.18 5.59
CA PHE A 33 -19.68 -17.14 5.33
C PHE A 33 -19.57 -16.86 3.83
N PRO A 34 -19.68 -15.59 3.39
CA PRO A 34 -19.63 -15.27 1.98
C PRO A 34 -18.23 -15.55 1.42
N SER A 35 -18.16 -16.17 0.23
CA SER A 35 -16.90 -16.44 -0.45
C SER A 35 -16.13 -15.16 -0.83
N ARG A 36 -16.82 -14.02 -0.85
CA ARG A 36 -16.28 -12.68 -1.06
C ARG A 36 -16.96 -11.69 -0.14
N LEU A 37 -16.18 -10.88 0.56
CA LEU A 37 -16.72 -9.76 1.35
C LEU A 37 -17.02 -8.59 0.42
N THR A 38 -18.24 -8.55 -0.14
CA THR A 38 -18.69 -7.47 -1.03
C THR A 38 -18.56 -6.12 -0.32
N GLY A 39 -17.80 -5.19 -0.91
CA GLY A 39 -17.57 -3.85 -0.34
C GLY A 39 -16.35 -3.73 0.60
N LEU A 40 -15.66 -4.83 0.93
CA LEU A 40 -14.36 -4.74 1.57
C LEU A 40 -13.31 -4.25 0.57
N ARG A 41 -12.82 -3.03 0.78
CA ARG A 41 -11.74 -2.44 -0.04
C ARG A 41 -10.46 -2.33 0.78
N ALA A 42 -9.34 -2.66 0.14
CA ALA A 42 -8.02 -2.32 0.64
C ALA A 42 -7.80 -0.80 0.63
N LYS A 43 -6.71 -0.35 1.25
CA LYS A 43 -6.31 1.06 1.15
C LYS A 43 -6.01 1.40 -0.32
N GLY A 44 -6.49 2.56 -0.77
CA GLY A 44 -6.09 3.08 -2.08
C GLY A 44 -4.58 3.34 -2.15
N LEU A 45 -3.99 3.05 -3.30
CA LEU A 45 -2.61 3.42 -3.62
C LEU A 45 -2.57 4.92 -3.93
N ASN A 46 -1.69 5.65 -3.25
CA ASN A 46 -1.46 7.08 -3.45
C ASN A 46 0.06 7.33 -3.37
N VAL A 47 0.74 7.19 -4.51
CA VAL A 47 2.16 7.51 -4.65
C VAL A 47 2.30 8.74 -5.50
N TRP A 48 3.14 9.64 -5.03
CA TRP A 48 3.63 10.75 -5.84
C TRP A 48 5.08 10.47 -6.21
N ASN A 49 5.34 10.33 -7.51
CA ASN A 49 6.69 10.26 -8.04
C ASN A 49 6.98 11.59 -8.74
N LEU A 50 8.06 12.25 -8.35
CA LEU A 50 8.43 13.57 -8.87
C LEU A 50 9.80 13.50 -9.52
N SER A 51 9.97 14.23 -10.61
CA SER A 51 11.26 14.40 -11.28
C SER A 51 11.55 15.88 -11.49
N GLY A 52 12.80 16.25 -11.25
CA GLY A 52 13.31 17.60 -11.48
C GLY A 52 14.54 17.54 -12.35
N VAL A 53 14.58 18.34 -13.41
CA VAL A 53 15.74 18.44 -14.31
C VAL A 53 16.05 19.90 -14.56
N LYS A 54 17.33 20.27 -14.44
CA LYS A 54 17.84 21.59 -14.81
C LYS A 54 19.09 21.46 -15.66
N TYR A 55 19.12 22.20 -16.76
CA TYR A 55 20.29 22.31 -17.63
C TYR A 55 21.01 23.62 -17.35
N PHE A 56 22.32 23.54 -17.16
CA PHE A 56 23.23 24.66 -17.06
C PHE A 56 24.13 24.65 -18.29
N ARG A 57 24.33 25.83 -18.90
CA ARG A 57 25.32 26.01 -19.95
C ARG A 57 26.60 26.55 -19.30
N LEU A 58 27.70 25.82 -19.45
CA LEU A 58 29.03 26.23 -19.00
C LEU A 58 29.83 26.60 -20.25
N GLY A 59 29.74 27.88 -20.65
CA GLY A 59 30.34 28.35 -21.90
C GLY A 59 29.64 27.80 -23.15
N GLU A 60 30.39 27.74 -24.26
CA GLU A 60 29.83 27.48 -25.59
C GLU A 60 29.65 25.99 -25.92
N ARG A 61 30.49 25.12 -25.33
CA ARG A 61 30.52 23.67 -25.65
C ARG A 61 30.02 22.78 -24.52
N LEU A 62 30.17 23.18 -23.25
CA LEU A 62 29.75 22.33 -22.13
C LEU A 62 28.31 22.59 -21.69
N ARG A 63 27.55 21.50 -21.54
CA ARG A 63 26.23 21.49 -20.92
C ARG A 63 26.24 20.53 -19.74
N VAL A 64 25.77 21.02 -18.59
CA VAL A 64 25.57 20.20 -17.39
C VAL A 64 24.08 20.01 -17.16
N GLN A 65 23.67 18.76 -16.95
CA GLN A 65 22.32 18.41 -16.53
C GLN A 65 22.36 17.95 -15.08
N LEU A 66 21.63 18.64 -14.21
CA LEU A 66 21.26 18.15 -12.88
C LEU A 66 19.89 17.50 -12.98
N ARG A 67 19.78 16.27 -12.48
CA ARG A 67 18.53 15.53 -12.40
C ARG A 67 18.33 15.01 -10.98
N SER A 68 17.11 15.06 -10.49
CA SER A 68 16.71 14.40 -9.26
C SER A 68 15.38 13.67 -9.45
N GLU A 69 15.29 12.46 -8.94
CA GLU A 69 14.11 11.59 -8.99
C GLU A 69 13.68 11.24 -7.58
N TRP A 70 12.43 11.52 -7.23
CA TRP A 70 11.87 11.36 -5.91
C TRP A 70 10.73 10.34 -6.02
N LEU A 71 11.05 9.07 -5.76
CA LEU A 71 10.07 8.01 -5.73
C LEU A 71 9.39 8.00 -4.35
N ASN A 72 8.06 7.92 -4.34
CA ASN A 72 7.27 8.10 -3.11
C ASN A 72 7.64 9.41 -2.38
N ALA A 73 7.57 10.54 -3.11
CA ALA A 73 7.97 11.86 -2.64
C ALA A 73 7.25 12.27 -1.33
N MET A 74 5.98 11.88 -1.18
CA MET A 74 5.17 12.16 0.02
C MET A 74 5.39 11.15 1.17
N ASN A 75 6.26 10.16 0.98
CA ASN A 75 6.56 9.10 1.94
C ASN A 75 5.30 8.37 2.46
N HIS A 76 4.32 8.12 1.57
CA HIS A 76 3.07 7.44 1.94
C HIS A 76 3.33 5.92 2.03
N THR A 77 3.01 5.32 3.18
CA THR A 77 2.95 3.86 3.32
C THR A 77 1.84 3.22 2.47
N HIS A 78 2.24 2.19 1.73
CA HIS A 78 1.35 1.32 0.98
C HIS A 78 0.92 0.15 1.83
N LEU A 79 -0.32 0.14 2.28
CA LEU A 79 -0.88 -0.96 3.06
C LEU A 79 -1.44 -2.01 2.10
N ALA A 80 -1.14 -3.28 2.38
CA ALA A 80 -1.77 -4.40 1.68
C ALA A 80 -3.26 -4.53 2.02
N SER A 81 -3.91 -5.48 1.36
CA SER A 81 -5.26 -5.91 1.75
C SER A 81 -5.23 -6.55 3.14
N PRO A 82 -6.28 -6.34 3.96
CA PRO A 82 -6.40 -7.02 5.25
C PRO A 82 -6.63 -8.52 5.06
N ASN A 83 -6.29 -9.30 6.09
CA ASN A 83 -6.61 -10.71 6.14
C ASN A 83 -8.13 -10.92 6.23
N THR A 84 -8.68 -11.73 5.31
CA THR A 84 -10.11 -12.03 5.21
C THR A 84 -10.47 -13.45 5.60
N SER A 85 -9.52 -14.24 6.12
CA SER A 85 -9.77 -15.59 6.60
C SER A 85 -10.32 -15.53 8.04
N PRO A 86 -11.59 -15.91 8.28
CA PRO A 86 -12.23 -15.73 9.59
C PRO A 86 -11.55 -16.52 10.72
N THR A 87 -10.94 -17.66 10.40
CA THR A 87 -10.20 -18.52 11.34
C THR A 87 -8.78 -18.04 11.62
N SER A 88 -8.28 -17.04 10.87
CA SER A 88 -6.97 -16.49 11.13
C SER A 88 -6.98 -15.64 12.40
N PRO A 89 -5.97 -15.76 13.28
CA PRO A 89 -5.81 -14.81 14.39
C PRO A 89 -5.60 -13.37 13.90
N LEU A 90 -5.20 -13.20 12.63
CA LEU A 90 -4.97 -11.92 11.97
C LEU A 90 -6.20 -11.40 11.22
N PHE A 91 -7.36 -12.07 11.30
CA PHE A 91 -8.57 -11.66 10.59
C PHE A 91 -8.94 -10.20 10.86
N GLY A 92 -9.16 -9.44 9.80
CA GLY A 92 -9.45 -8.01 9.89
C GLY A 92 -8.23 -7.11 10.03
N THR A 93 -7.01 -7.65 10.04
CA THR A 93 -5.78 -6.86 10.18
C THR A 93 -4.99 -6.78 8.88
N VAL A 94 -4.28 -5.68 8.66
CA VAL A 94 -3.29 -5.52 7.60
C VAL A 94 -1.90 -5.80 8.17
N THR A 95 -1.21 -6.79 7.61
CA THR A 95 0.07 -7.28 8.15
C THR A 95 1.28 -6.95 7.30
N SER A 96 1.08 -6.34 6.13
CA SER A 96 2.18 -6.02 5.23
C SER A 96 2.00 -4.70 4.52
N ALA A 97 3.14 -4.15 4.10
CA ALA A 97 3.21 -2.92 3.34
C ALA A 97 4.13 -3.11 2.11
N PRO A 98 3.62 -3.65 0.98
CA PRO A 98 4.44 -4.08 -0.16
C PRO A 98 5.03 -2.93 -1.00
N GLY A 99 5.03 -1.71 -0.49
CA GLY A 99 5.64 -0.55 -1.15
C GLY A 99 7.09 -0.33 -0.73
N TYR A 100 7.75 0.62 -1.39
CA TYR A 100 9.06 1.11 -1.00
C TYR A 100 8.94 2.40 -0.17
N PRO A 101 9.87 2.62 0.78
CA PRO A 101 9.99 3.92 1.45
C PRO A 101 10.41 4.99 0.43
N ARG A 102 10.32 6.27 0.80
CA ARG A 102 10.79 7.36 -0.06
C ARG A 102 12.24 7.11 -0.51
N GLN A 103 12.47 7.14 -1.82
CA GLN A 103 13.79 7.01 -2.43
C GLN A 103 14.08 8.26 -3.24
N ILE A 104 15.27 8.83 -3.04
CA ILE A 104 15.71 10.04 -3.74
C ILE A 104 17.01 9.72 -4.47
N TYR A 105 17.00 9.94 -5.78
CA TYR A 105 18.16 9.80 -6.64
C TYR A 105 18.61 11.17 -7.12
N PHE A 106 19.92 11.35 -7.22
CA PHE A 106 20.54 12.52 -7.82
C PHE A 106 21.48 12.07 -8.93
N GLY A 107 21.45 12.79 -10.05
CA GLY A 107 22.28 12.51 -11.21
C GLY A 107 22.86 13.80 -11.78
N LEU A 108 24.12 13.71 -12.16
CA LEU A 108 24.85 14.73 -12.90
C LEU A 108 25.25 14.14 -14.25
N LYS A 109 24.93 14.84 -15.34
CA LYS A 109 25.41 14.48 -16.68
C LYS A 109 26.11 15.67 -17.32
N LEU A 110 27.32 15.44 -17.79
CA LEU A 110 28.09 16.39 -18.60
C LEU A 110 27.95 16.03 -20.08
N THR A 111 27.83 17.03 -20.94
CA THR A 111 27.84 16.88 -22.41
C THR A 111 28.76 17.95 -22.97
N PHE A 112 29.59 17.58 -23.94
CA PHE A 112 30.63 18.41 -24.56
C PHE A 112 30.55 18.36 -26.07
#